data_AF-A0A0S4J4Y6-F1
#
_entry.id   AF-A0A0S4J4Y6-F1
#
_cell.length_a   1.000
_cell.length_b   1.000
_cell.length_c   1.000
_cell.angle_alpha   90.00
_cell.angle_beta   90.00
_cell.angle_gamma   90.00
#
_symmetry.space_group_name_H-M   'P 1'
#
loop_
_entity.id
_entity.type
_entity.pdbx_description
1 polymer ?
#
loop_
_entity_poly.entity_id
_entity_poly.type
_entity_poly.pdbx_seq_one_letter_code
_entity_poly.pdbx_strand_id
1 'polypeptide(L)'
;MKFHAPKVPLVLLFMFFGVHCLNVLNWWWFLKANDDDFGTDLVNAHIAFCVIGSLIFFAGASPFLFWAYRHCNQMPPNLRRNAIFLCIWINFLLHDFPLWLMEFWVAWTFRFTNVLQGISLVALSVSTTVGFFGLWLGYAWKVSGLLQKSSSEAPSVALTHRGIQGSLGGGMQI
;
A
#
# COMPACT_ATOMS: atom_id res chain seq x y z
N MET A 1 -12.82 -31.70 -7.45
CA MET A 1 -11.62 -30.84 -7.34
C MET A 1 -11.86 -29.79 -6.26
N LYS A 2 -11.03 -29.72 -5.21
CA LYS A 2 -11.12 -28.64 -4.20
C LYS A 2 -10.38 -27.42 -4.73
N PHE A 3 -11.11 -26.39 -5.14
CA PHE A 3 -10.53 -25.07 -5.43
C PHE A 3 -9.98 -24.49 -4.13
N HIS A 4 -8.66 -24.39 -4.04
CA HIS A 4 -8.02 -23.62 -2.96
C HIS A 4 -7.98 -22.17 -3.42
N ALA A 5 -8.51 -21.26 -2.60
CA ALA A 5 -8.45 -19.83 -2.90
C ALA A 5 -6.99 -19.39 -3.13
N PRO A 6 -6.71 -18.56 -4.15
CA PRO A 6 -5.37 -18.10 -4.42
C PRO A 6 -4.82 -17.31 -3.24
N LYS A 7 -3.55 -17.54 -2.89
CA LYS A 7 -2.91 -16.84 -1.77
C LYS A 7 -2.79 -15.35 -2.11
N VAL A 8 -3.26 -14.50 -1.21
CA VAL A 8 -3.29 -13.02 -1.36
C VAL A 8 -1.99 -12.42 -1.92
N PRO A 9 -0.77 -12.80 -1.46
CA PRO A 9 0.46 -12.20 -1.99
C PRO A 9 0.68 -12.45 -3.48
N LEU A 10 0.24 -13.61 -3.97
CA LEU A 10 0.35 -13.97 -5.39
C LEU A 10 -0.64 -13.17 -6.24
N VAL A 11 -1.86 -12.97 -5.73
CA VAL A 11 -2.87 -12.11 -6.39
C VAL A 11 -2.36 -10.69 -6.52
N LEU A 12 -1.81 -10.12 -5.44
CA LEU A 12 -1.24 -8.77 -5.44
C LEU A 12 -0.06 -8.65 -6.41
N LEU A 13 0.81 -9.66 -6.45
CA LEU A 13 1.96 -9.68 -7.37
C LEU A 13 1.51 -9.61 -8.83
N PHE A 14 0.54 -10.44 -9.24
CA PHE A 14 0.02 -10.41 -10.61
C PHE A 14 -0.80 -9.15 -10.91
N MET A 15 -1.57 -8.65 -9.93
CA MET A 15 -2.34 -7.42 -10.08
C MET A 15 -1.42 -6.23 -10.34
N PHE A 16 -0.39 -6.02 -9.51
CA PHE A 16 0.57 -4.93 -9.69
C PHE A 16 1.34 -5.07 -10.99
N PHE A 17 1.81 -6.29 -11.32
CA PHE A 17 2.48 -6.53 -12.60
C PHE A 17 1.59 -6.18 -13.80
N GLY A 18 0.32 -6.60 -13.78
CA GLY A 18 -0.63 -6.30 -14.84
C GLY A 18 -0.88 -4.79 -15.01
N VAL A 19 -1.02 -4.07 -13.91
CA VAL A 19 -1.19 -2.60 -13.90
C VAL A 19 0.05 -1.91 -14.47
N HIS A 20 1.25 -2.32 -14.09
CA HIS A 20 2.49 -1.80 -14.69
C HIS A 20 2.54 -2.01 -16.20
N CYS A 21 2.25 -3.23 -16.67
CA CYS A 21 2.23 -3.53 -18.10
C CYS A 21 1.19 -2.66 -18.84
N LEU A 22 0.00 -2.48 -18.27
CA LEU A 22 -1.05 -1.66 -18.88
C LEU A 22 -0.65 -0.18 -18.96
N ASN A 23 -0.06 0.39 -17.92
CA ASN A 23 0.40 1.78 -17.94
C ASN A 23 1.52 2.01 -18.97
N VAL A 24 2.48 1.08 -19.06
CA VAL A 24 3.55 1.17 -20.06
C VAL A 24 2.99 1.06 -21.49
N LEU A 25 2.01 0.18 -21.71
CA LEU A 25 1.31 0.07 -23.00
C LEU A 25 0.49 1.32 -23.31
N ASN A 26 -0.20 1.88 -22.32
CA ASN A 26 -0.94 3.13 -22.46
C ASN A 26 -0.01 4.29 -22.83
N TRP A 27 1.16 4.38 -22.19
CA TRP A 27 2.17 5.35 -22.58
C TRP A 27 2.64 5.16 -24.02
N TRP A 28 3.05 3.93 -24.39
CA TRP A 28 3.63 3.64 -25.69
C TRP A 28 2.68 3.90 -26.84
N TRP A 29 1.41 3.49 -26.71
CA TRP A 29 0.43 3.59 -27.78
C TRP A 29 -0.37 4.88 -27.80
N PHE A 30 -0.57 5.53 -26.65
CA PHE A 30 -1.50 6.65 -26.57
C PHE A 30 -0.80 7.96 -26.18
N LEU A 31 -0.18 8.04 -25.01
CA LEU A 31 0.43 9.31 -24.56
C LEU A 31 1.55 9.76 -25.47
N LYS A 32 2.45 8.85 -25.87
CA LYS A 32 3.57 9.17 -26.76
C LYS A 32 3.11 9.59 -28.17
N ALA A 33 2.00 9.02 -28.65
CA ALA A 33 1.47 9.33 -29.98
C ALA A 33 0.81 10.72 -30.05
N ASN A 34 0.43 11.29 -28.91
CA ASN A 34 -0.24 12.59 -28.81
C ASN A 34 0.57 13.54 -27.90
N ASP A 35 1.90 13.43 -27.94
CA ASP A 35 2.81 14.23 -27.10
C ASP A 35 2.61 15.74 -27.30
N ASP A 36 2.35 16.14 -28.55
CA ASP A 36 2.09 17.53 -28.93
C ASP A 36 0.81 18.10 -28.29
N ASP A 37 -0.20 17.26 -28.03
CA ASP A 37 -1.48 17.66 -27.46
C ASP A 37 -1.48 17.70 -25.93
N PHE A 38 -0.75 16.77 -25.29
CA PHE A 38 -0.70 16.64 -23.83
C PHE A 38 0.44 17.43 -23.18
N GLY A 39 1.44 17.80 -23.96
CA GLY A 39 2.65 18.46 -23.51
C GLY A 39 3.73 17.47 -23.07
N THR A 40 4.94 17.70 -23.58
CA THR A 40 6.12 16.85 -23.38
C THR A 40 6.47 16.62 -21.91
N ASP A 41 6.22 17.60 -21.03
CA ASP A 41 6.48 17.47 -19.60
C ASP A 41 5.61 16.39 -18.93
N LEU A 42 4.33 16.28 -19.33
CA LEU A 42 3.40 15.31 -18.78
C LEU A 42 3.74 13.88 -19.24
N VAL A 43 4.05 13.73 -20.53
CA VAL A 43 4.44 12.43 -21.09
C VAL A 43 5.76 11.96 -20.48
N ASN A 44 6.72 12.88 -20.27
CA ASN A 44 7.99 12.61 -19.60
C ASN A 44 7.79 12.24 -18.12
N ALA A 45 6.92 12.95 -17.40
CA ALA A 45 6.58 12.60 -16.02
C ALA A 45 5.95 11.20 -15.94
N HIS A 46 5.00 10.89 -16.83
CA HIS A 46 4.34 9.58 -16.87
C HIS A 46 5.35 8.43 -17.06
N ILE A 47 6.25 8.53 -18.05
CA ILE A 47 7.26 7.48 -18.24
C ILE A 47 8.26 7.41 -17.09
N ALA A 48 8.63 8.54 -16.48
CA ALA A 48 9.51 8.55 -15.31
C ALA A 48 8.90 7.76 -14.14
N PHE A 49 7.61 7.97 -13.83
CA PHE A 49 6.92 7.20 -12.79
C PHE A 49 6.75 5.72 -13.16
N CYS A 50 6.53 5.38 -14.44
CA CYS A 50 6.54 3.99 -14.90
C CYS A 50 7.90 3.31 -14.70
N VAL A 51 9.01 4.01 -14.99
CA VAL A 51 10.38 3.49 -14.78
C VAL A 51 10.68 3.32 -13.29
N ILE A 52 10.43 4.35 -12.49
CA ILE A 52 10.63 4.32 -11.04
C ILE A 52 9.82 3.17 -10.42
N GLY A 53 8.54 3.07 -10.77
CA GLY A 53 7.68 2.01 -10.29
C GLY A 53 8.13 0.62 -10.75
N SER A 54 8.67 0.49 -11.96
CA SER A 54 9.21 -0.79 -12.44
C SER A 54 10.40 -1.22 -11.59
N LEU A 55 11.35 -0.32 -11.33
CA LEU A 55 12.50 -0.60 -10.47
C LEU A 55 12.07 -1.02 -9.07
N ILE A 56 11.13 -0.28 -8.48
CA ILE A 56 10.57 -0.57 -7.15
C ILE A 56 9.82 -1.91 -7.13
N PHE A 57 9.06 -2.21 -8.17
CA PHE A 57 8.32 -3.46 -8.26
C PHE A 57 9.27 -4.66 -8.38
N PHE A 58 10.23 -4.62 -9.31
CA PHE A 58 11.14 -5.75 -9.54
C PHE A 58 12.18 -5.93 -8.44
N ALA A 59 12.75 -4.85 -7.89
CA ALA A 59 13.78 -4.94 -6.84
C ALA A 59 13.19 -5.00 -5.43
N GLY A 60 12.01 -4.44 -5.21
CA GLY A 60 11.35 -4.36 -3.90
C GLY A 60 10.13 -5.27 -3.83
N ALA A 61 8.99 -4.79 -4.31
CA ALA A 61 7.69 -5.39 -4.02
C ALA A 61 7.58 -6.87 -4.43
N SER A 62 8.07 -7.24 -5.61
CA SER A 62 7.99 -8.60 -6.15
C SER A 62 8.78 -9.62 -5.30
N PRO A 63 10.09 -9.42 -5.01
CA PRO A 63 10.82 -10.29 -4.08
C PRO A 63 10.14 -10.45 -2.72
N PHE A 64 9.65 -9.36 -2.11
CA PHE A 64 9.00 -9.42 -0.81
C PHE A 64 7.65 -10.15 -0.84
N LEU A 65 6.82 -9.92 -1.87
CA LEU A 65 5.54 -10.63 -2.06
C LEU A 65 5.78 -12.12 -2.35
N PHE A 66 6.76 -12.45 -3.18
CA PHE A 66 7.14 -13.82 -3.48
C PHE A 66 7.70 -14.54 -2.25
N TRP A 67 8.55 -13.86 -1.47
CA TRP A 67 9.09 -14.38 -0.21
C TRP A 67 7.98 -14.70 0.81
N ALA A 68 7.04 -13.77 0.99
CA ALA A 68 5.85 -13.96 1.84
C ALA A 68 4.94 -15.11 1.36
N TYR A 69 4.87 -15.34 0.05
CA TYR A 69 4.16 -16.47 -0.55
C TYR A 69 4.89 -17.80 -0.31
N ARG A 70 6.18 -17.86 -0.61
CA ARG A 70 6.99 -19.10 -0.58
C ARG A 70 7.17 -19.63 0.84
N HIS A 71 7.45 -18.75 1.79
CA HIS A 71 7.72 -19.10 3.19
C HIS A 71 6.52 -18.90 4.11
N CYS A 72 5.29 -18.91 3.56
CA CYS A 72 4.09 -18.55 4.32
C CYS A 72 3.85 -19.40 5.58
N ASN A 73 4.33 -20.65 5.60
CA ASN A 73 4.18 -21.61 6.70
C ASN A 73 5.32 -21.52 7.73
N GLN A 74 6.43 -20.90 7.37
CA GLN A 74 7.63 -20.78 8.20
C GLN A 74 7.73 -19.39 8.86
N MET A 75 6.94 -18.42 8.38
CA MET A 75 6.93 -17.06 8.89
C MET A 75 5.92 -16.85 10.03
N PRO A 76 6.28 -16.06 11.05
CA PRO A 76 5.32 -15.51 11.98
C PRO A 76 4.23 -14.71 11.25
N PRO A 77 2.94 -14.85 11.61
CA PRO A 77 1.84 -14.14 10.94
C PRO A 77 2.03 -12.61 10.90
N ASN A 78 2.61 -12.04 11.96
CA ASN A 78 2.89 -10.61 12.05
C ASN A 78 3.96 -10.15 11.05
N LEU A 79 5.04 -10.93 10.88
CA LEU A 79 6.10 -10.61 9.93
C LEU A 79 5.60 -10.66 8.49
N ARG A 80 4.84 -11.72 8.16
CA ARG A 80 4.21 -11.90 6.85
C ARG A 80 3.27 -10.74 6.50
N ARG A 81 2.42 -10.33 7.44
CA ARG A 81 1.50 -9.20 7.23
C ARG A 81 2.25 -7.88 7.04
N ASN A 82 3.28 -7.63 7.86
CA ASN A 82 4.08 -6.41 7.73
C ASN A 82 4.81 -6.32 6.39
N ALA A 83 5.36 -7.45 5.90
CA ALA A 83 5.99 -7.49 4.59
C ALA A 83 4.99 -7.17 3.46
N ILE A 84 3.78 -7.73 3.51
CA ILE A 84 2.71 -7.44 2.54
C ILE A 84 2.31 -5.96 2.59
N PHE A 85 2.07 -5.39 3.77
CA PHE A 85 1.73 -3.97 3.88
C PHE A 85 2.85 -3.06 3.40
N LEU A 86 4.11 -3.37 3.72
CA LEU A 86 5.26 -2.61 3.23
C LEU A 86 5.29 -2.59 1.69
N CYS A 87 5.05 -3.73 1.03
CA CYS A 87 4.98 -3.80 -0.43
C CYS A 87 3.87 -2.93 -0.99
N ILE A 88 2.67 -3.04 -0.40
CA ILE A 88 1.51 -2.25 -0.82
C ILE A 88 1.81 -0.76 -0.65
N TRP A 89 2.41 -0.35 0.46
CA TRP A 89 2.70 1.06 0.74
C TRP A 89 3.73 1.63 -0.24
N ILE A 90 4.83 0.90 -0.46
CA ILE A 90 5.89 1.32 -1.36
C ILE A 90 5.36 1.44 -2.80
N ASN A 91 4.60 0.44 -3.28
CA ASN A 91 4.04 0.47 -4.63
C ASN A 91 2.98 1.57 -4.80
N PHE A 92 2.12 1.74 -3.79
CA PHE A 92 1.09 2.78 -3.80
C PHE A 92 1.68 4.18 -3.87
N LEU A 93 2.62 4.52 -2.98
CA LEU A 93 3.14 5.88 -2.86
C LEU A 93 4.02 6.30 -4.04
N LEU A 94 4.80 5.38 -4.59
CA LEU A 94 5.83 5.70 -5.57
C LEU A 94 5.40 5.41 -7.02
N HIS A 95 4.32 4.67 -7.24
CA HIS A 95 3.84 4.31 -8.58
C HIS A 95 2.33 4.54 -8.73
N ASP A 96 1.50 3.80 -8.01
CA ASP A 96 0.05 3.77 -8.32
C ASP A 96 -0.62 5.13 -8.09
N PHE A 97 -0.32 5.80 -6.98
CA PHE A 97 -0.90 7.10 -6.65
C PHE A 97 -0.48 8.23 -7.62
N PRO A 98 0.83 8.48 -7.89
CA PRO A 98 1.22 9.53 -8.82
C PRO A 98 0.73 9.27 -10.25
N LEU A 99 0.77 8.01 -10.73
CA LEU A 99 0.24 7.68 -12.05
C LEU A 99 -1.27 7.86 -12.11
N TRP A 100 -2.00 7.46 -11.06
CA TRP A 100 -3.45 7.63 -11.00
C TRP A 100 -3.84 9.10 -11.06
N LEU A 101 -3.14 9.98 -10.34
CA LEU A 101 -3.38 11.42 -10.41
C LEU A 101 -3.16 11.96 -11.83
N MET A 102 -2.08 11.55 -12.51
CA MET A 102 -1.80 11.99 -13.87
C MET A 102 -2.84 11.48 -14.87
N GLU A 103 -3.14 10.18 -14.88
CA GLU A 103 -4.14 9.62 -15.80
C GLU A 103 -5.54 10.17 -15.53
N PHE A 104 -5.91 10.37 -14.26
CA PHE A 104 -7.16 11.00 -13.89
C PHE A 104 -7.22 12.45 -14.38
N TRP A 105 -6.14 13.21 -14.23
CA TRP A 105 -6.07 14.59 -14.71
C TRP A 105 -6.20 14.68 -16.25
N VAL A 106 -5.54 13.78 -16.98
CA VAL A 106 -5.66 13.69 -18.44
C VAL A 106 -7.09 13.34 -18.84
N ALA A 107 -7.68 12.31 -18.22
CA ALA A 107 -9.05 11.88 -18.52
C ALA A 107 -10.08 12.96 -18.16
N TRP A 108 -9.84 13.75 -17.11
CA TRP A 108 -10.71 14.85 -16.71
C TRP A 108 -10.62 16.04 -17.68
N THR A 109 -9.41 16.40 -18.11
CA THR A 109 -9.16 17.59 -18.93
C THR A 109 -9.44 17.35 -20.41
N PHE A 110 -8.93 16.24 -20.96
CA PHE A 110 -8.98 15.94 -22.39
C PHE A 110 -10.08 14.93 -22.76
N ARG A 111 -10.85 14.45 -21.77
CA ARG A 111 -11.86 13.39 -21.90
C ARG A 111 -11.25 12.04 -22.32
N PHE A 112 -12.07 11.01 -22.37
CA PHE A 112 -11.68 9.70 -22.87
C PHE A 112 -11.64 9.72 -24.39
N THR A 113 -10.44 9.65 -24.96
CA THR A 113 -10.25 9.57 -26.41
C THR A 113 -9.94 8.13 -26.87
N ASN A 114 -9.44 7.28 -25.97
CA ASN A 114 -9.10 5.89 -26.26
C ASN A 114 -9.64 4.91 -25.22
N VAL A 115 -10.10 3.73 -25.67
CA VAL A 115 -10.55 2.63 -24.81
C VAL A 115 -9.43 2.10 -23.93
N LEU A 116 -8.20 2.03 -24.45
CA LEU A 116 -7.03 1.56 -23.69
C LEU A 116 -6.74 2.46 -22.48
N GLN A 117 -6.86 3.78 -22.66
CA GLN A 117 -6.74 4.76 -21.58
C GLN A 117 -7.80 4.53 -20.50
N GLY A 118 -9.04 4.23 -20.89
CA GLY A 118 -10.11 3.90 -19.95
C GLY A 118 -9.84 2.61 -19.16
N ILE A 119 -9.36 1.56 -19.83
CA ILE A 119 -9.00 0.29 -19.18
C ILE A 119 -7.82 0.50 -18.22
N SER A 120 -6.80 1.26 -18.64
CA SER A 120 -5.65 1.63 -17.80
C SER A 120 -6.12 2.35 -16.54
N LEU A 121 -6.93 3.39 -16.68
CA LEU A 121 -7.43 4.18 -15.56
C LEU A 121 -8.29 3.36 -14.59
N VAL A 122 -9.11 2.43 -15.10
CA VAL A 122 -9.91 1.53 -14.26
C VAL A 122 -9.02 0.57 -13.50
N ALA A 123 -8.06 -0.08 -14.16
CA ALA A 123 -7.11 -0.99 -13.52
C ALA A 123 -6.28 -0.26 -12.45
N LEU A 124 -5.82 0.95 -12.77
CA LEU A 124 -5.07 1.81 -11.88
C LEU A 124 -5.93 2.25 -10.69
N SER A 125 -7.20 2.59 -10.90
CA SER A 125 -8.14 2.95 -9.83
C SER A 125 -8.38 1.78 -8.86
N VAL A 126 -8.49 0.55 -9.37
CA VAL A 126 -8.58 -0.66 -8.54
C VAL A 126 -7.28 -0.84 -7.73
N SER A 127 -6.11 -0.70 -8.37
CA SER A 127 -4.81 -0.80 -7.68
C SER A 127 -4.65 0.26 -6.60
N THR A 128 -4.96 1.52 -6.91
CA THR A 128 -4.93 2.66 -5.99
C THR A 128 -5.90 2.45 -4.82
N THR A 129 -7.07 1.87 -5.06
CA THR A 129 -8.03 1.54 -3.99
C THR A 129 -7.48 0.47 -3.05
N VAL A 130 -6.87 -0.59 -3.60
CA VAL A 130 -6.20 -1.63 -2.80
C VAL A 130 -5.02 -1.04 -2.02
N GLY A 131 -4.25 -0.15 -2.65
CA GLY A 131 -3.15 0.59 -2.04
C GLY A 131 -3.61 1.45 -0.87
N PHE A 132 -4.65 2.26 -1.08
CA PHE A 132 -5.23 3.15 -0.09
C PHE A 132 -5.80 2.38 1.11
N PHE A 133 -6.63 1.36 0.87
CA PHE A 133 -7.16 0.55 1.97
C PHE A 133 -6.07 -0.27 2.67
N GLY A 134 -5.06 -0.74 1.95
CA GLY A 134 -3.91 -1.41 2.55
C GLY A 134 -3.08 -0.47 3.43
N LEU A 135 -2.89 0.77 3.01
CA LEU A 135 -2.29 1.84 3.80
C LEU A 135 -3.11 2.13 5.05
N TRP A 136 -4.41 2.37 4.87
CA TRP A 136 -5.34 2.66 5.95
C TRP A 136 -5.44 1.54 6.98
N LEU A 137 -5.59 0.29 6.55
CA LEU A 137 -5.66 -0.88 7.44
C LEU A 137 -4.35 -1.08 8.19
N GLY A 138 -3.20 -0.92 7.52
CA GLY A 138 -1.90 -0.99 8.18
C GLY A 138 -1.72 0.10 9.24
N TYR A 139 -2.15 1.32 8.94
CA TYR A 139 -2.18 2.44 9.90
C TYR A 139 -3.10 2.15 11.08
N ALA A 140 -4.36 1.77 10.83
CA ALA A 140 -5.34 1.46 11.86
C ALA A 140 -4.85 0.35 12.80
N TRP A 141 -4.19 -0.68 12.25
CA TRP A 141 -3.59 -1.75 13.05
C TRP A 141 -2.48 -1.24 13.96
N LYS A 142 -1.62 -0.36 13.46
CA LYS A 142 -0.52 0.21 14.26
C LYS A 142 -1.07 1.07 15.40
N VAL A 143 -2.07 1.90 15.11
CA VAL A 143 -2.72 2.74 16.12
C VAL A 143 -3.45 1.89 17.17
N SER A 144 -4.19 0.86 16.76
CA SER A 144 -4.89 -0.01 17.72
C SER A 144 -3.93 -0.74 18.67
N GLY A 145 -2.77 -1.18 18.16
CA GLY A 145 -1.74 -1.79 18.99
C GLY A 145 -1.12 -0.83 19.99
N LEU A 146 -0.92 0.44 19.60
CA LEU A 146 -0.42 1.47 20.51
C LEU A 146 -1.44 1.80 21.60
N LEU A 147 -2.72 1.91 21.26
CA LEU A 147 -3.82 2.14 22.21
C LEU A 147 -3.99 0.99 23.20
N GLN A 148 -3.84 -0.26 22.74
CA GLN A 148 -3.90 -1.41 23.63
C GLN A 148 -2.73 -1.41 24.64
N LYS A 149 -1.54 -1.02 24.18
CA LYS A 149 -0.36 -0.91 25.05
C LYS A 149 -0.55 0.19 26.10
N SER A 150 -0.99 1.39 25.70
CA SER A 150 -1.23 2.49 26.64
C SER A 150 -2.36 2.19 27.63
N SER A 151 -3.42 1.52 27.19
CA SER A 151 -4.52 1.09 28.06
C SER A 151 -4.11 0.01 29.05
N SER A 152 -3.12 -0.83 28.72
CA SER A 152 -2.64 -1.90 29.61
C SER A 152 -1.66 -1.38 30.68
N GLU A 153 -0.93 -0.30 30.37
CA GLU A 153 -0.01 0.37 31.30
C GLU A 153 -0.75 1.26 32.32
N ALA A 154 -1.92 1.81 31.96
CA ALA A 154 -2.73 2.66 32.83
C ALA A 154 -3.16 2.01 34.18
N PRO A 155 -3.71 0.78 34.23
CA PRO A 155 -4.09 0.14 35.50
C PRO A 155 -2.87 -0.27 36.35
N SER A 156 -1.74 -0.65 35.74
CA SER A 156 -0.54 -0.99 36.50
C SER A 156 0.06 0.22 37.22
N VAL A 157 0.10 1.39 36.57
CA VAL A 157 0.60 2.62 37.18
C VAL A 157 -0.35 3.12 38.28
N ALA A 158 -1.66 3.01 38.08
CA ALA A 158 -2.66 3.37 39.09
C ALA A 158 -2.60 2.48 40.34
N LEU A 159 -2.31 1.18 40.19
CA LEU A 159 -2.11 0.25 41.30
C LEU A 159 -0.79 0.51 42.04
N THR A 160 0.29 0.84 41.34
CA THR A 160 1.56 1.25 41.97
C THR A 160 1.39 2.54 42.78
N HIS A 161 0.65 3.53 42.26
CA HIS A 161 0.38 4.78 42.99
C HIS A 161 -0.52 4.57 44.23
N ARG A 162 -1.53 3.69 44.15
CA ARG A 162 -2.37 3.31 45.31
C ARG A 162 -1.62 2.48 46.35
N GLY A 163 -0.73 1.58 45.93
CA GLY A 163 0.12 0.80 46.85
C GLY A 163 1.08 1.69 47.65
N ILE A 164 1.64 2.73 47.02
CA ILE A 164 2.51 3.71 47.68
C ILE A 164 1.71 4.61 48.64
N GLN A 165 0.51 5.07 48.27
CA GLN A 165 -0.34 5.84 49.18
C GLN A 165 -0.89 5.03 50.36
N GLY A 166 -1.22 3.74 50.16
CA GLY A 166 -1.65 2.85 51.24
C GLY A 166 -0.55 2.54 52.25
N SER A 167 0.72 2.49 51.80
CA SER A 167 1.88 2.27 52.69
C SER A 167 2.26 3.50 53.52
N LEU A 168 1.88 4.71 53.10
CA LEU A 168 2.21 5.96 53.81
C LEU A 168 1.08 6.45 54.74
N GLY A 169 -0.14 5.92 54.60
CA GLY A 169 -1.29 6.30 55.44
C GLY A 169 -1.53 5.43 56.68
N GLY A 170 -0.77 4.35 56.88
CA GLY A 170 -1.00 3.35 57.94
C GLY A 170 -0.22 3.56 59.24
N GLY A 171 0.55 4.64 59.37
CA GLY A 171 1.48 4.83 60.50
C GLY A 171 1.29 6.15 61.22
N MET A 172 0.20 6.31 61.97
CA MET A 172 0.15 7.11 63.21
C MET A 172 -1.25 7.01 63.84
N GLN A 173 -1.43 6.01 64.70
CA GLN A 173 -2.28 6.17 65.88
C GLN A 173 -1.40 5.82 67.08
N ILE A 174 -0.95 6.88 67.76
CA ILE A 174 -0.33 6.84 69.08
C ILE A 174 -1.39 7.37 70.04
#